data_AF-A0A7X7MTX5-F1
#
_entry.id   AF-A0A7X7MTX5-F1
#
_cell.length_a   1.000
_cell.length_b   1.000
_cell.length_c   1.000
_cell.angle_alpha   90.00
_cell.angle_beta   90.00
_cell.angle_gamma   90.00
#
_symmetry.space_group_name_H-M   'P 1'
#
loop_
_entity.id
_entity.type
_entity.pdbx_description
1 polymer ?
#
loop_
_entity_poly.entity_id
_entity_poly.type
_entity_poly.pdbx_seq_one_letter_code
_entity_poly.pdbx_strand_id
1 'polypeptide(L)'
;MKKVPIRQAILDAIDQSDEFIGRYPNQLLKWAKYIEKEIGSLNGYPFKAKTFTITGTILDLPDDCYRVIAIIQGNYEDQTNAHYLQLGNLPYQIDEVSDEISYVWAPENTTYVQSHFWEEIGDQLQLVREFEDQELTLVYQYIETDANGFWIVNESHLDAITKFILFKIAMKYRWKIFKSEKLLRSGHQMMVKDLERDYNIAIRHARAEDGKESEFERQQK
;
A
#
# COMPACT_ATOMS: atom_id res chain seq x y z
N MET A 1 18.27 2.16 0.11
CA MET A 1 17.90 1.51 -1.17
C MET A 1 17.48 2.58 -2.18
N LYS A 2 17.58 2.31 -3.48
CA LYS A 2 17.14 3.27 -4.51
C LYS A 2 15.61 3.29 -4.56
N LYS A 3 15.03 4.49 -4.51
CA LYS A 3 13.60 4.74 -4.56
C LYS A 3 13.18 5.20 -5.96
N VAL A 4 12.03 4.73 -6.43
CA VAL A 4 11.54 4.96 -7.79
C VAL A 4 10.01 5.03 -7.83
N PRO A 5 9.40 5.82 -8.73
CA PRO A 5 7.94 5.85 -8.87
C PRO A 5 7.39 4.50 -9.33
N ILE A 6 6.30 4.04 -8.71
CA ILE A 6 5.57 2.81 -9.05
C ILE A 6 5.06 2.81 -10.51
N ARG A 7 4.96 4.00 -11.12
CA ARG A 7 4.64 4.18 -12.53
C ARG A 7 5.58 3.38 -13.45
N GLN A 8 6.85 3.22 -13.10
CA GLN A 8 7.80 2.47 -13.93
C GLN A 8 7.34 1.02 -14.11
N ALA A 9 6.93 0.34 -13.04
CA ALA A 9 6.40 -1.03 -13.13
C ALA A 9 5.13 -1.13 -13.98
N ILE A 10 4.29 -0.08 -13.97
CA ILE A 10 3.09 -0.03 -14.82
C ILE A 10 3.48 0.07 -16.30
N LEU A 11 4.46 0.91 -16.63
CA LEU A 11 4.97 1.06 -18.00
C LEU A 11 5.62 -0.24 -18.49
N ASP A 12 6.48 -0.84 -17.67
CA ASP A 12 7.15 -2.12 -18.00
C ASP A 12 6.13 -3.24 -18.24
N ALA A 13 5.05 -3.29 -17.44
CA ALA A 13 3.99 -4.26 -17.64
C ALA A 13 3.19 -4.00 -18.92
N ILE A 14 2.96 -2.74 -19.30
CA ILE A 14 2.30 -2.38 -20.56
C ILE A 14 3.17 -2.82 -21.75
N ASP A 15 4.46 -2.50 -21.71
CA ASP A 15 5.41 -2.84 -22.78
C ASP A 15 5.51 -4.36 -22.98
N GLN A 16 5.46 -5.13 -21.89
CA GLN A 16 5.52 -6.60 -21.94
C GLN A 16 4.22 -7.29 -22.34
N SER A 17 3.11 -6.56 -22.48
CA SER A 17 1.77 -7.16 -22.65
C SER A 17 1.05 -6.83 -23.97
N ASP A 18 1.77 -6.23 -24.93
CA ASP A 18 1.32 -5.84 -26.28
C ASP A 18 0.00 -5.01 -26.32
N GLU A 19 0.15 -3.69 -26.53
CA GLU A 19 -0.80 -2.60 -26.91
C GLU A 19 -2.27 -2.53 -26.39
N PHE A 20 -2.92 -3.61 -25.95
CA PHE A 20 -4.35 -3.58 -25.58
C PHE A 20 -4.61 -2.98 -24.18
N ILE A 21 -3.56 -2.79 -23.37
CA ILE A 21 -3.63 -2.57 -21.92
C ILE A 21 -3.45 -1.11 -21.50
N GLY A 22 -2.93 -0.25 -22.38
CA GLY A 22 -2.84 1.20 -22.16
C GLY A 22 -4.20 1.91 -21.94
N ARG A 23 -5.32 1.19 -22.08
CA ARG A 23 -6.69 1.71 -21.89
C ARG A 23 -7.17 1.81 -20.44
N TYR A 24 -6.44 1.27 -19.46
CA TYR A 24 -6.90 1.23 -18.06
C TYR A 24 -5.83 1.61 -17.02
N PRO A 25 -5.19 2.79 -17.14
CA PRO A 25 -4.10 3.21 -16.25
C PRO A 25 -4.49 3.18 -14.76
N ASN A 26 -5.70 3.61 -14.41
CA ASN A 26 -6.19 3.61 -13.03
C ASN A 26 -6.33 2.21 -12.44
N GLN A 27 -6.69 1.20 -13.25
CA GLN A 27 -6.79 -0.18 -12.77
C GLN A 27 -5.41 -0.78 -12.48
N LEU A 28 -4.44 -0.49 -13.35
CA LEU A 28 -3.07 -0.94 -13.18
C LEU A 28 -2.46 -0.30 -11.93
N LEU A 29 -2.71 0.99 -11.72
CA LEU A 29 -2.31 1.69 -10.49
C LEU A 29 -2.91 1.05 -9.24
N LYS A 30 -4.21 0.72 -9.25
CA LYS A 30 -4.86 0.02 -8.12
C LYS A 30 -4.22 -1.34 -7.83
N TRP A 31 -3.88 -2.12 -8.86
CA TRP A 31 -3.18 -3.39 -8.68
C TRP A 31 -1.75 -3.21 -8.18
N ALA A 32 -1.06 -2.17 -8.66
CA ALA A 32 0.29 -1.84 -8.24
C ALA A 32 0.30 -1.43 -6.74
N LYS A 33 -0.60 -0.54 -6.32
CA LYS A 33 -0.76 -0.18 -4.91
C LYS A 33 -1.11 -1.39 -4.04
N TYR A 34 -2.03 -2.24 -4.50
CA TYR A 34 -2.42 -3.45 -3.78
C TYR A 34 -1.22 -4.37 -3.52
N ILE A 35 -0.43 -4.67 -4.55
CA ILE A 35 0.70 -5.58 -4.37
C ILE A 35 1.85 -4.93 -3.61
N GLU A 36 2.03 -3.62 -3.71
CA GLU A 36 2.99 -2.89 -2.86
C GLU A 36 2.61 -3.02 -1.37
N LYS A 37 1.32 -2.92 -1.02
CA LYS A 37 0.84 -3.18 0.35
C LYS A 37 1.12 -4.61 0.82
N GLU A 38 1.11 -5.58 -0.10
CA GLU A 38 1.46 -6.97 0.21
C GLU A 38 2.97 -7.16 0.33
N ILE A 39 3.79 -6.46 -0.46
CA ILE A 39 5.25 -6.59 -0.43
C ILE A 39 5.83 -5.92 0.82
N GLY A 40 5.38 -4.69 1.09
CA GLY A 40 6.02 -3.78 2.04
C GLY A 40 6.09 -4.30 3.47
N SER A 41 7.15 -3.89 4.17
CA SER A 41 7.30 -4.08 5.61
C SER A 41 6.18 -3.33 6.36
N LEU A 42 5.62 -3.98 7.39
CA LEU A 42 4.59 -3.42 8.29
C LEU A 42 4.99 -2.09 8.92
N ASN A 43 6.27 -1.74 8.88
CA ASN A 43 6.82 -0.63 9.62
C ASN A 43 7.70 0.31 8.76
N GLY A 44 7.87 0.03 7.46
CA GLY A 44 8.82 0.77 6.62
C GLY A 44 8.40 2.19 6.23
N TYR A 45 7.17 2.59 6.58
CA TYR A 45 6.56 3.85 6.15
C TYR A 45 6.20 4.75 7.34
N PRO A 46 6.52 6.06 7.27
CA PRO A 46 6.15 7.02 8.30
C PRO A 46 4.64 7.16 8.40
N PHE A 47 4.17 7.61 9.57
CA PHE A 47 2.74 7.81 9.81
C PHE A 47 2.35 9.26 9.47
N LYS A 48 1.06 9.53 9.29
CA LYS A 48 0.47 10.85 9.10
C LYS A 48 -0.95 10.86 9.67
N ALA A 49 -1.42 12.04 10.05
CA ALA A 49 -2.80 12.25 10.47
C ALA A 49 -3.51 13.18 9.50
N LYS A 50 -4.81 12.95 9.29
CA LYS A 50 -5.68 13.85 8.54
C LYS A 50 -7.10 13.80 9.07
N THR A 51 -7.69 14.96 9.33
CA THR A 51 -9.08 15.06 9.78
C THR A 51 -10.04 15.12 8.60
N PHE A 52 -11.17 14.43 8.73
CA PHE A 52 -12.27 14.44 7.77
C PHE A 52 -13.59 14.67 8.49
N THR A 53 -14.46 15.46 7.87
CA THR A 53 -15.87 15.53 8.26
C THR A 53 -16.63 14.45 7.51
N ILE A 54 -17.28 13.55 8.25
CA ILE A 54 -17.97 12.40 7.67
C ILE A 54 -19.35 12.82 7.15
N THR A 55 -19.55 12.68 5.84
CA THR A 55 -20.81 12.97 5.14
C THR A 55 -21.54 11.71 4.69
N GLY A 56 -21.13 10.54 5.17
CA GLY A 56 -21.69 9.23 4.81
C GLY A 56 -20.90 8.07 5.40
N THR A 57 -21.05 6.87 4.84
CA THR A 57 -20.37 5.65 5.32
C THR A 57 -19.13 5.28 4.52
N ILE A 58 -18.81 6.02 3.46
CA ILE A 58 -17.65 5.77 2.60
C ILE A 58 -16.81 7.04 2.56
N LEU A 59 -15.53 6.90 2.88
CA LEU A 59 -14.55 7.98 2.84
C LEU A 59 -13.44 7.61 1.84
N ASP A 60 -13.12 8.52 0.92
CA ASP A 60 -11.95 8.36 0.06
C ASP A 60 -10.66 8.58 0.87
N LEU A 61 -9.75 7.61 0.83
CA LEU A 61 -8.48 7.71 1.50
C LEU A 61 -7.55 8.71 0.78
N PRO A 62 -6.62 9.35 1.49
CA PRO A 62 -5.57 10.16 0.86
C PRO A 62 -4.79 9.37 -0.20
N ASP A 63 -4.36 10.02 -1.28
CA ASP A 63 -3.59 9.37 -2.35
C ASP A 63 -2.28 8.76 -1.85
N ASP A 64 -1.68 9.37 -0.82
CA ASP A 64 -0.46 8.95 -0.13
C ASP A 64 -0.71 7.88 0.94
N CYS A 65 -1.96 7.47 1.17
CA CYS A 65 -2.31 6.52 2.22
C CYS A 65 -1.90 5.08 1.83
N TYR A 66 -0.84 4.59 2.47
CA TYR A 66 -0.42 3.20 2.37
C TYR A 66 -1.35 2.29 3.18
N ARG A 67 -1.65 2.64 4.44
CA ARG A 67 -2.51 1.81 5.30
C ARG A 67 -3.11 2.62 6.44
N VAL A 68 -4.37 2.37 6.77
CA VAL A 68 -5.02 2.94 7.95
C VAL A 68 -4.62 2.17 9.20
N ILE A 69 -4.26 2.92 10.24
CA ILE A 69 -3.76 2.36 11.50
C ILE A 69 -4.77 2.57 12.62
N ALA A 70 -5.33 3.78 12.68
CA ALA A 70 -6.36 4.11 13.64
C ALA A 70 -7.29 5.19 13.10
N ILE A 71 -8.49 5.26 13.69
CA ILE A 71 -9.44 6.33 13.49
C ILE A 71 -9.82 6.85 14.86
N ILE A 72 -9.71 8.16 15.03
CA ILE A 72 -9.99 8.87 16.27
C ILE A 72 -11.23 9.75 16.06
N GLN A 73 -12.18 9.73 17.00
CA GLN A 73 -13.32 10.65 16.96
C GLN A 73 -12.91 12.04 17.45
N GLY A 74 -13.07 13.04 16.59
CA GLY A 74 -12.70 14.45 16.79
C GLY A 74 -11.57 14.89 15.84
N ASN A 75 -11.19 16.17 15.93
CA ASN A 75 -10.07 16.75 15.21
C ASN A 75 -8.78 16.72 16.05
N TYR A 76 -7.83 15.92 15.61
CA TYR A 76 -6.53 15.70 16.27
C TYR A 76 -5.36 15.89 15.30
N GLU A 77 -5.58 16.42 14.10
CA GLU A 77 -4.53 16.58 13.08
C GLU A 77 -3.32 17.35 13.63
N ASP A 78 -3.54 18.48 14.30
CA ASP A 78 -2.46 19.29 14.88
C ASP A 78 -1.75 18.62 16.07
N GLN A 79 -2.50 17.91 16.92
CA GLN A 79 -1.97 17.26 18.12
C GLN A 79 -1.10 16.04 17.76
N THR A 80 -1.49 15.32 16.71
CA THR A 80 -0.75 14.17 16.20
C THR A 80 0.47 14.62 15.40
N ASN A 81 0.37 15.74 14.67
CA ASN A 81 1.47 16.32 13.90
C ASN A 81 2.58 16.94 14.78
N ALA A 82 2.24 17.45 15.98
CA ALA A 82 3.16 18.14 16.89
C ALA A 82 4.41 17.32 17.33
N HIS A 83 4.39 15.98 17.18
CA HIS A 83 5.51 15.12 17.56
C HIS A 83 6.35 14.56 16.39
N TYR A 84 5.97 14.79 15.13
CA TYR A 84 6.82 14.39 13.98
C TYR A 84 8.10 15.21 13.87
N LEU A 85 8.07 16.46 14.33
CA LEU A 85 9.18 17.41 14.17
C LEU A 85 10.24 17.34 15.29
N GLN A 86 10.02 16.55 16.35
CA GLN A 86 10.85 16.62 17.58
C GLN A 86 11.46 15.30 18.09
N LEU A 87 11.40 14.18 17.37
CA LEU A 87 11.92 12.91 17.86
C LEU A 87 13.30 12.56 17.27
N GLY A 88 14.33 13.16 17.87
CA GLY A 88 15.70 12.65 17.92
C GLY A 88 15.94 11.72 19.14
N ASN A 89 14.99 10.84 19.49
CA ASN A 89 15.09 9.73 20.47
C ASN A 89 15.44 10.12 21.95
N LEU A 90 15.03 9.49 23.08
CA LEU A 90 14.53 8.17 23.58
C LEU A 90 14.01 8.38 25.06
N PRO A 91 13.52 7.39 25.88
CA PRO A 91 13.05 6.00 25.64
C PRO A 91 11.69 5.63 26.32
N TYR A 92 11.03 4.58 25.83
CA TYR A 92 10.14 3.71 26.64
C TYR A 92 10.65 2.27 26.50
N GLN A 93 10.76 1.53 27.62
CA GLN A 93 11.22 0.14 27.63
C GLN A 93 10.09 -0.79 27.16
N ILE A 94 10.34 -1.50 26.06
CA ILE A 94 9.57 -2.64 25.58
C ILE A 94 10.57 -3.78 25.38
N ASP A 95 10.32 -4.93 26.00
CA ASP A 95 11.27 -6.04 26.18
C ASP A 95 11.62 -6.82 24.90
N GLU A 96 11.18 -6.41 23.71
CA GLU A 96 11.72 -6.89 22.44
C GLU A 96 11.37 -5.86 21.35
N VAL A 97 12.41 -5.15 20.89
CA VAL A 97 12.32 -4.00 20.00
C VAL A 97 12.30 -4.47 18.54
N SER A 98 11.26 -4.08 17.81
CA SER A 98 11.30 -3.92 16.36
C SER A 98 11.49 -2.42 16.10
N ASP A 99 12.54 -2.05 15.36
CA ASP A 99 13.12 -0.69 15.24
C ASP A 99 12.24 0.39 14.56
N GLU A 100 10.93 0.19 14.51
CA GLU A 100 10.20 0.56 13.30
C GLU A 100 8.76 1.07 13.61
N ILE A 101 8.36 1.14 14.89
CA ILE A 101 7.04 1.62 15.31
C ILE A 101 7.10 3.10 15.73
N SER A 102 6.41 3.98 15.00
CA SER A 102 6.20 5.38 15.42
C SER A 102 4.92 5.51 16.25
N TYR A 103 4.99 6.23 17.37
CA TYR A 103 3.84 6.43 18.26
C TYR A 103 2.99 7.62 17.83
N VAL A 104 1.69 7.41 17.81
CA VAL A 104 0.67 8.43 17.54
C VAL A 104 0.09 8.82 18.89
N TRP A 105 0.27 10.10 19.27
CA TRP A 105 -0.24 10.62 20.54
C TRP A 105 -1.68 11.08 20.40
N ALA A 106 -2.54 10.57 21.27
CA ALA A 106 -3.87 11.13 21.50
C ALA A 106 -4.05 11.35 23.01
N PRO A 107 -4.81 12.37 23.45
CA PRO A 107 -5.14 12.54 24.87
C PRO A 107 -5.73 11.28 25.49
N GLU A 108 -5.48 11.03 26.79
CA GLU A 108 -5.97 9.81 27.49
C GLU A 108 -7.49 9.59 27.36
N ASN A 109 -8.25 10.67 27.16
CA ASN A 109 -9.71 10.65 27.06
C ASN A 109 -10.23 10.51 25.61
N THR A 110 -9.34 10.19 24.67
CA THR A 110 -9.69 10.11 23.25
C THR A 110 -10.53 8.88 22.95
N THR A 111 -11.59 9.04 22.15
CA THR A 111 -12.41 7.92 21.71
C THR A 111 -11.92 7.40 20.36
N TYR A 112 -11.39 6.18 20.36
CA TYR A 112 -11.00 5.48 19.15
C TYR A 112 -12.19 4.75 18.53
N VAL A 113 -12.30 4.79 17.21
CA VAL A 113 -13.25 3.93 16.50
C VAL A 113 -12.70 2.52 16.50
N GLN A 114 -13.45 1.58 17.07
CA GLN A 114 -13.05 0.17 17.16
C GLN A 114 -12.82 -0.42 15.77
N SER A 115 -11.81 -1.27 15.62
CA SER A 115 -11.36 -1.83 14.33
C SER A 115 -12.44 -2.62 13.58
N HIS A 116 -13.41 -3.19 14.27
CA HIS A 116 -14.53 -3.91 13.63
C HIS A 116 -15.64 -2.97 13.11
N PHE A 117 -15.52 -1.66 13.29
CA PHE A 117 -16.47 -0.67 12.74
C PHE A 117 -15.99 -0.02 11.44
N TRP A 118 -14.87 -0.47 10.88
CA TRP A 118 -14.37 0.03 9.62
C TRP A 118 -13.60 -1.05 8.85
N GLU A 119 -13.53 -0.88 7.54
CA GLU A 119 -12.79 -1.76 6.64
C GLU A 119 -12.13 -0.93 5.52
N GLU A 120 -10.87 -1.21 5.21
CA GLU A 120 -10.20 -0.67 4.02
C GLU A 120 -10.57 -1.49 2.78
N ILE A 121 -11.25 -0.88 1.82
CA ILE A 121 -11.61 -1.50 0.55
C ILE A 121 -10.98 -0.70 -0.60
N GLY A 122 -9.80 -1.13 -1.02
CA GLY A 122 -9.03 -0.45 -2.07
C GLY A 122 -8.50 0.90 -1.62
N ASP A 123 -8.98 1.98 -2.25
CA ASP A 123 -8.62 3.37 -1.92
C ASP A 123 -9.71 4.05 -1.07
N GLN A 124 -10.63 3.27 -0.50
CA GLN A 124 -11.75 3.76 0.30
C GLN A 124 -11.76 3.11 1.68
N LEU A 125 -12.25 3.87 2.65
CA LEU A 125 -12.55 3.43 3.99
C LEU A 125 -14.07 3.32 4.13
N GLN A 126 -14.56 2.11 4.37
CA GLN A 126 -15.96 1.86 4.63
C GLN A 126 -16.21 1.82 6.14
N LEU A 127 -17.08 2.68 6.62
CA LEU A 127 -17.54 2.73 8.00
C LEU A 127 -18.80 1.86 8.12
N VAL A 128 -18.78 0.90 9.05
CA VAL A 128 -19.89 -0.03 9.32
C VAL A 128 -20.99 0.65 10.14
N ARG A 129 -20.69 1.79 10.76
CA ARG A 129 -21.59 2.61 11.56
C ARG A 129 -21.64 4.02 11.00
N GLU A 130 -22.80 4.67 11.11
CA GLU A 130 -22.96 6.09 10.80
C GLU A 130 -22.25 6.96 11.83
N PHE A 131 -21.32 7.78 11.32
CA PHE A 131 -20.65 8.86 12.05
C PHE A 131 -20.96 10.21 11.37
N GLU A 132 -22.14 10.33 10.76
CA GLU A 132 -22.54 11.52 9.99
C GLU A 132 -22.41 12.80 10.82
N ASP A 133 -21.87 13.84 10.18
CA ASP A 133 -21.55 15.15 10.77
C ASP A 133 -20.51 15.11 11.91
N GLN A 134 -19.82 13.98 12.12
CA GLN A 134 -18.71 13.91 13.06
C GLN A 134 -17.37 14.14 12.35
N GLU A 135 -16.46 14.80 13.05
CA GLU A 135 -15.06 14.85 12.65
C GLU A 135 -14.37 13.56 13.07
N LEU A 136 -13.68 12.91 12.14
CA LEU A 136 -12.82 11.77 12.42
C LEU A 136 -11.39 12.11 11.96
N THR A 137 -10.42 11.87 12.83
CA THR A 137 -9.01 11.94 12.47
C THR A 137 -8.52 10.55 12.07
N LEU A 138 -8.10 10.43 10.81
CA LEU A 138 -7.46 9.24 10.29
C LEU A 138 -5.98 9.27 10.61
N VAL A 139 -5.47 8.20 11.20
CA VAL A 139 -4.04 7.97 11.42
C VAL A 139 -3.61 6.84 10.50
N TYR A 140 -2.66 7.10 9.61
CA TYR A 140 -2.30 6.18 8.54
C TYR A 140 -0.81 6.21 8.25
N GLN A 141 -0.25 5.09 7.78
CA GLN A 141 1.07 5.06 7.17
C GLN A 141 1.00 5.71 5.80
N TYR A 142 1.90 6.65 5.52
CA TYR A 142 1.97 7.32 4.23
C TYR A 142 3.22 6.91 3.47
N ILE A 143 3.08 6.86 2.14
CA ILE A 143 4.17 6.66 1.21
C ILE A 143 4.36 7.94 0.41
N GLU A 144 5.62 8.33 0.21
CA GLU A 144 5.95 9.52 -0.58
C GLU A 144 5.41 9.36 -2.01
N THR A 145 4.93 10.46 -2.59
CA THR A 145 4.41 10.46 -3.96
C THR A 145 5.21 11.40 -4.86
N ASP A 146 5.32 11.07 -6.15
CA ASP A 146 5.88 11.98 -7.14
C ASP A 146 4.95 13.16 -7.45
N ALA A 147 5.39 14.06 -8.34
CA ALA A 147 4.60 15.24 -8.75
C ALA A 147 3.26 14.90 -9.44
N ASN A 148 3.04 13.63 -9.82
CA ASN A 148 1.81 13.15 -10.44
C ASN A 148 0.98 12.27 -9.50
N GLY A 149 1.35 12.17 -8.22
CA GLY A 149 0.65 11.36 -7.22
C GLY A 149 0.96 9.85 -7.25
N PHE A 150 2.01 9.42 -7.96
CA PHE A 150 2.45 8.02 -7.95
C PHE A 150 3.32 7.72 -6.74
N TRP A 151 3.04 6.61 -6.07
CA TRP A 151 3.84 6.12 -4.93
C TRP A 151 5.30 5.92 -5.31
N ILE A 152 6.19 6.33 -4.42
CA ILE A 152 7.63 6.16 -4.52
C ILE A 152 8.01 4.92 -3.70
N VAL A 153 8.38 3.85 -4.38
CA VAL A 153 8.65 2.52 -3.81
C VAL A 153 10.13 2.15 -3.92
N ASN A 154 10.56 1.09 -3.24
CA ASN A 154 11.90 0.53 -3.43
C ASN A 154 12.04 -0.04 -4.85
N GLU A 155 13.18 0.18 -5.50
CA GLU A 155 13.44 -0.33 -6.85
C GLU A 155 13.38 -1.86 -6.93
N SER A 156 13.77 -2.55 -5.86
CA SER A 156 13.64 -3.99 -5.68
C SER A 156 12.19 -4.49 -5.82
N HIS A 157 11.19 -3.64 -5.55
CA HIS A 157 9.78 -4.02 -5.63
C HIS A 157 9.24 -3.99 -7.05
N LEU A 158 9.88 -3.24 -7.96
CA LEU A 158 9.36 -3.03 -9.32
C LEU A 158 9.15 -4.35 -10.05
N ASP A 159 10.09 -5.30 -9.95
CA ASP A 159 9.97 -6.61 -10.62
C ASP A 159 8.76 -7.41 -10.11
N ALA A 160 8.55 -7.42 -8.79
CA ALA A 160 7.40 -8.08 -8.18
C ALA A 160 6.08 -7.42 -8.58
N ILE A 161 6.03 -6.09 -8.58
CA ILE A 161 4.86 -5.30 -8.99
C ILE A 161 4.54 -5.57 -10.47
N THR A 162 5.53 -5.49 -11.36
CA THR A 162 5.37 -5.73 -12.80
C THR A 162 4.82 -7.14 -13.07
N LYS A 163 5.42 -8.17 -12.48
CA LYS A 163 4.97 -9.57 -12.64
C LYS A 163 3.55 -9.79 -12.12
N PHE A 164 3.19 -9.18 -11.00
CA PHE A 164 1.83 -9.24 -10.48
C PHE A 164 0.83 -8.57 -11.44
N ILE A 165 1.16 -7.40 -11.98
CA ILE A 165 0.33 -6.72 -12.96
C ILE A 165 0.13 -7.61 -14.20
N LEU A 166 1.19 -8.23 -14.73
CA LEU A 166 1.10 -9.18 -15.86
C LEU A 166 0.22 -10.38 -15.54
N PHE A 167 0.33 -10.95 -14.34
CA PHE A 167 -0.56 -12.02 -13.89
C PHE A 167 -2.03 -11.58 -13.84
N LYS A 168 -2.32 -10.40 -13.28
CA LYS A 168 -3.70 -9.85 -13.20
C LYS A 168 -4.27 -9.54 -14.58
N ILE A 169 -3.44 -9.02 -15.48
CA ILE A 169 -3.75 -8.85 -16.90
C ILE A 169 -4.12 -10.21 -17.51
N ALA A 170 -3.22 -11.20 -17.43
CA ALA A 170 -3.45 -12.53 -18.01
C ALA A 170 -4.76 -13.15 -17.50
N MET A 171 -5.04 -13.04 -16.19
CA MET A 171 -6.29 -13.50 -15.57
C MET A 171 -7.52 -12.75 -16.09
N LYS A 172 -7.49 -11.41 -16.19
CA LYS A 172 -8.61 -10.58 -16.63
C LYS A 172 -8.90 -10.72 -18.13
N TYR A 173 -7.87 -10.84 -18.97
CA TYR A 173 -8.05 -11.04 -20.41
C TYR A 173 -8.41 -12.49 -20.77
N ARG A 174 -7.99 -13.46 -19.96
CA ARG A 174 -8.58 -14.81 -19.95
C ARG A 174 -10.09 -14.72 -19.95
N TRP A 175 -10.69 -13.96 -19.02
CA TRP A 175 -12.16 -13.85 -18.88
C TRP A 175 -12.84 -13.33 -20.16
N LYS A 176 -12.16 -12.50 -20.97
CA LYS A 176 -12.68 -12.06 -22.28
C LYS A 176 -12.59 -13.14 -23.35
N ILE A 177 -11.50 -13.90 -23.39
CA ILE A 177 -11.30 -15.06 -24.28
C ILE A 177 -12.23 -16.23 -23.89
N PHE A 178 -12.66 -16.28 -22.62
CA PHE A 178 -13.48 -17.33 -22.01
C PHE A 178 -14.97 -17.32 -22.29
N LYS A 179 -15.50 -16.42 -23.12
CA LYS A 179 -16.90 -16.51 -23.56
C LYS A 179 -17.21 -17.79 -24.36
N SER A 180 -16.22 -18.63 -24.65
CA SER A 180 -16.38 -19.96 -25.25
C SER A 180 -15.50 -20.97 -24.49
N GLU A 181 -16.12 -21.91 -23.76
CA GLU A 181 -15.45 -22.98 -22.99
C GLU A 181 -14.54 -23.90 -23.83
N LYS A 182 -14.68 -23.91 -25.16
CA LYS A 182 -13.99 -24.87 -26.05
C LYS A 182 -12.54 -24.54 -26.40
N LEU A 183 -11.97 -23.42 -25.92
CA LEU A 183 -10.68 -22.90 -26.41
C LEU A 183 -9.59 -22.70 -25.35
N LEU A 184 -9.70 -23.31 -24.17
CA LEU A 184 -8.53 -23.47 -23.31
C LEU A 184 -7.59 -24.52 -23.88
N ARG A 185 -6.59 -24.07 -24.64
CA ARG A 185 -5.39 -24.89 -24.83
C ARG A 185 -4.69 -25.00 -23.47
N SER A 186 -4.28 -26.21 -23.09
CA SER A 186 -3.54 -26.50 -21.85
C SER A 186 -2.36 -25.53 -21.61
N GLY A 187 -1.71 -25.06 -22.67
CA GLY A 187 -0.63 -24.07 -22.62
C GLY A 187 -1.02 -22.74 -21.96
N HIS A 188 -2.25 -22.23 -22.15
CA HIS A 188 -2.66 -20.96 -21.51
C HIS A 188 -2.88 -21.11 -20.00
N GLN A 189 -3.33 -22.29 -19.54
CA GLN A 189 -3.44 -22.56 -18.12
C GLN A 189 -2.06 -22.66 -17.46
N MET A 190 -1.10 -23.27 -18.17
CA MET A 190 0.27 -23.39 -17.70
C MET A 190 0.95 -22.02 -17.60
N MET A 191 0.84 -21.19 -18.64
CA MET A 191 1.37 -19.82 -18.64
C MET A 191 0.88 -18.98 -17.46
N VAL A 192 -0.41 -19.06 -17.12
CA VAL A 192 -0.96 -18.29 -15.97
C VAL A 192 -0.41 -18.79 -14.64
N LYS A 193 -0.25 -20.12 -14.50
CA LYS A 193 0.38 -20.71 -13.30
C LYS A 193 1.86 -20.33 -13.20
N ASP A 194 2.55 -20.22 -14.34
CA ASP A 194 3.93 -19.78 -14.37
C ASP A 194 4.04 -18.31 -13.95
N LEU A 195 3.18 -17.41 -14.48
CA LEU A 195 3.11 -16.01 -14.03
C LEU A 195 2.76 -15.89 -12.54
N GLU A 196 1.86 -16.74 -12.04
CA GLU A 196 1.52 -16.80 -10.62
C GLU A 196 2.74 -17.19 -9.76
N ARG A 197 3.44 -18.24 -10.17
CA ARG A 197 4.66 -18.68 -9.49
C ARG A 197 5.74 -17.58 -9.52
N ASP A 198 5.94 -16.96 -10.67
CA ASP A 198 7.02 -16.00 -10.89
C ASP A 198 6.81 -14.72 -10.07
N TYR A 199 5.57 -14.20 -9.96
CA TYR A 199 5.32 -13.06 -9.07
C TYR A 199 5.51 -13.44 -7.60
N ASN A 200 5.09 -14.63 -7.17
CA ASN A 200 5.26 -15.07 -5.79
C ASN A 200 6.75 -15.21 -5.41
N ILE A 201 7.59 -15.66 -6.35
CA ILE A 201 9.04 -15.69 -6.17
C ILE A 201 9.58 -14.26 -6.05
N ALA A 202 9.16 -13.34 -6.93
CA ALA A 202 9.60 -11.96 -6.92
C ALA A 202 9.23 -11.22 -5.61
N ILE A 203 8.04 -11.45 -5.04
CA ILE A 203 7.65 -10.90 -3.73
C ILE A 203 8.61 -11.35 -2.63
N ARG A 204 8.99 -12.64 -2.61
CA ARG A 204 9.93 -13.16 -1.62
C ARG A 204 11.31 -12.53 -1.76
N HIS A 205 11.75 -12.30 -3.00
CA HIS A 205 13.00 -11.60 -3.27
C HIS A 205 12.95 -10.14 -2.80
N ALA A 206 11.89 -9.41 -3.13
CA ALA A 206 11.69 -8.03 -2.70
C ALA A 206 11.74 -7.90 -1.17
N ARG A 207 10.97 -8.73 -0.45
CA ARG A 207 10.99 -8.78 1.03
C ARG A 207 12.37 -9.14 1.61
N ALA A 208 13.08 -10.06 0.98
CA ALA A 208 14.42 -10.46 1.41
C ALA A 208 15.47 -9.37 1.15
N GLU A 209 15.23 -8.49 0.18
CA GLU A 209 16.08 -7.32 -0.08
C GLU A 209 15.79 -6.20 0.91
N ASP A 210 14.54 -5.93 1.25
CA ASP A 210 14.14 -4.99 2.30
C ASP A 210 14.78 -5.32 3.66
N GLY A 211 14.88 -6.60 4.01
CA GLY A 211 15.52 -7.06 5.24
C GLY A 211 17.06 -6.99 5.27
N LYS A 212 17.73 -6.50 4.21
CA LYS A 212 19.18 -6.33 4.20
C LYS A 212 19.54 -4.93 4.69
N GLU A 213 20.34 -4.85 5.76
CA GLU A 213 21.02 -3.61 6.17
C GLU A 213 21.67 -2.93 4.95
N SER A 214 21.40 -1.64 4.80
CA SER A 214 21.98 -0.82 3.74
C SER A 214 23.51 -0.78 3.86
N GLU A 215 24.22 -0.57 2.75
CA GLU A 215 25.69 -0.44 2.79
C GLU A 215 26.16 0.70 3.70
N PHE A 216 25.34 1.73 3.86
CA PHE A 216 25.58 2.84 4.77
C PHE A 216 25.54 2.41 6.24
N GLU A 217 24.58 1.56 6.64
CA GLU A 217 24.49 1.00 8.00
C GLU A 217 25.61 -0.01 8.27
N ARG A 218 26.03 -0.77 7.24
CA ARG A 218 27.18 -1.68 7.35
C ARG A 218 28.51 -0.96 7.53
N GLN A 219 28.68 0.22 6.95
CA GLN A 219 29.90 1.02 7.06
C GLN A 219 30.00 1.81 8.38
N GLN A 220 28.92 1.84 9.19
CA GLN A 220 28.90 2.49 10.50
C GLN A 220 29.14 1.52 11.68
N LYS A 221 29.35 0.22 11.40
CA LYS A 221 29.84 -0.77 12.37
C LYS A 221 31.35 -0.96 12.21
#